data_AF-A0A355B2G2-F1
#
_entry.id   AF-A0A355B2G2-F1
#
_cell.length_a   1.000
_cell.length_b   1.000
_cell.length_c   1.000
_cell.angle_alpha   90.00
_cell.angle_beta   90.00
_cell.angle_gamma   90.00
#
_symmetry.space_group_name_H-M   'P 1'
#
loop_
_entity.id
_entity.type
_entity.pdbx_description
1 polymer ?
#
loop_
_entity_poly.entity_id
_entity_poly.type
_entity_poly.pdbx_seq_one_letter_code
_entity_poly.pdbx_strand_id
1 'polypeptide(L)'
;MATATWNGGGQLQSYLRTLEMKRREMAAEIRHEPIKYVVLVLSAVFLIVLVAYPMFLLFKFSMLTKAGEFTLGNYIEAFDRPGLFRALKNSLILAVFVPVGCMALGLPMAWAVSRTNMPFKLLVRALSGIAFVIPSFIGSIAWIFLLAPNSGQLNMFLKYLFALDNMPFNIFSMTGLVFILILHYYPLVLFTVCASLDNIDPSYEDAARSLGASR
;
A
#
# COMPACT_ATOMS: atom_id res chain seq x y z
N MET A 1 -32.70 3.51 47.03
CA MET A 1 -33.11 3.36 45.62
C MET A 1 -33.39 4.76 45.08
N ALA A 2 -32.39 5.41 44.47
CA ALA A 2 -32.51 6.78 43.96
C ALA A 2 -32.85 6.72 42.46
N THR A 3 -34.04 7.16 42.10
CA THR A 3 -34.54 7.24 40.72
C THR A 3 -33.97 8.49 40.05
N ALA A 4 -33.12 8.30 39.05
CA ALA A 4 -32.63 9.37 38.19
C ALA A 4 -33.80 9.91 37.35
N THR A 5 -34.33 11.08 37.71
CA THR A 5 -35.36 11.77 36.94
C THR A 5 -34.73 12.37 35.69
N TRP A 6 -35.07 11.82 34.52
CA TRP A 6 -34.65 12.32 33.22
C TRP A 6 -35.24 13.71 32.96
N ASN A 7 -34.39 14.75 32.91
CA ASN A 7 -34.76 16.13 32.60
C ASN A 7 -34.50 16.45 31.11
N GLY A 8 -35.34 15.89 30.24
CA GLY A 8 -35.19 16.00 28.78
C GLY A 8 -35.24 17.44 28.23
N GLY A 9 -35.94 18.35 28.90
CA GLY A 9 -36.08 19.75 28.46
C GLY A 9 -34.80 20.57 28.62
N GLY A 10 -34.10 20.41 29.76
CA GLY A 10 -32.85 21.14 30.02
C GLY A 10 -31.68 20.68 29.15
N GLN A 11 -31.60 19.37 28.88
CA GLN A 11 -30.57 18.79 28.00
C GLN A 11 -30.79 19.16 26.53
N LEU A 12 -32.04 19.26 26.08
CA LEU A 12 -32.34 19.70 24.71
C LEU A 12 -31.98 21.18 24.52
N GLN A 13 -32.28 22.05 25.48
CA GLN A 13 -31.93 23.47 25.38
C GLN A 13 -30.41 23.72 25.38
N SER A 14 -29.64 22.96 26.16
CA SER A 14 -28.17 23.05 26.12
C SER A 14 -27.61 22.52 24.79
N TYR A 15 -28.17 21.44 24.25
CA TYR A 15 -27.81 20.92 22.93
C TYR A 15 -28.12 21.92 21.80
N LEU A 16 -29.30 22.56 21.82
CA LEU A 16 -29.66 23.57 20.81
C LEU A 16 -28.74 24.80 20.89
N ARG A 17 -28.42 25.28 22.10
CA ARG A 17 -27.47 26.39 22.27
C ARG A 17 -26.07 26.05 21.75
N THR A 18 -25.59 24.82 22.00
CA THR A 18 -24.27 24.41 21.47
C THR A 18 -24.27 24.29 19.95
N LEU A 19 -25.36 23.83 19.32
CA LEU A 19 -25.49 23.83 17.86
C LEU A 19 -25.54 25.25 17.27
N GLU A 20 -26.27 26.16 17.91
CA GLU A 20 -26.33 27.56 17.48
C GLU A 20 -24.98 28.28 17.60
N MET A 21 -24.24 28.03 18.69
CA MET A 21 -22.87 28.55 18.85
C MET A 21 -21.95 28.01 17.75
N LYS A 22 -21.91 26.68 17.56
CA LYS A 22 -21.09 26.06 16.49
C LYS A 22 -21.45 26.58 15.10
N ARG A 23 -22.74 26.78 14.82
CA ARG A 23 -23.20 27.33 13.53
C ARG A 23 -22.71 28.77 13.31
N ARG A 24 -22.71 29.60 14.36
CA ARG A 24 -22.22 30.98 14.31
C ARG A 24 -20.70 31.04 14.16
N GLU A 25 -19.98 30.20 14.91
CA GLU A 25 -18.52 30.04 14.80
C GLU A 25 -18.12 29.62 13.37
N MET A 26 -18.76 28.58 12.83
CA MET A 26 -18.50 28.10 11.47
C MET A 26 -18.82 29.18 10.41
N ALA A 27 -19.92 29.93 10.59
CA ALA A 27 -20.25 31.02 9.66
C ALA A 27 -19.24 32.18 9.72
N ALA A 28 -18.71 32.49 10.90
CA ALA A 28 -17.66 33.49 11.07
C ALA A 28 -16.33 33.02 10.46
N GLU A 29 -15.97 31.75 10.65
CA GLU A 29 -14.79 31.12 10.07
C GLU A 29 -14.82 31.11 8.53
N ILE A 30 -15.96 30.70 7.94
CA ILE A 30 -16.18 30.76 6.48
C ILE A 30 -16.00 32.17 5.93
N ARG A 31 -16.43 33.19 6.70
CA ARG A 31 -16.32 34.59 6.29
C ARG A 31 -14.89 35.11 6.36
N HIS A 32 -14.11 34.68 7.35
CA HIS A 32 -12.72 35.11 7.51
C HIS A 32 -11.75 34.36 6.60
N GLU A 33 -12.03 33.10 6.27
CA GLU A 33 -11.15 32.24 5.46
C GLU A 33 -11.89 31.56 4.30
N PRO A 34 -12.54 32.31 3.39
CA PRO A 34 -13.38 31.75 2.33
C PRO A 34 -12.60 30.86 1.36
N ILE A 35 -11.30 31.14 1.17
CA ILE A 35 -10.40 30.38 0.30
C ILE A 35 -10.32 28.91 0.76
N LYS A 36 -10.28 28.64 2.06
CA LYS A 36 -10.19 27.26 2.59
C LYS A 36 -11.40 26.44 2.16
N TYR A 37 -12.60 27.00 2.31
CA TYR A 37 -13.85 26.33 1.93
C TYR A 37 -14.02 26.22 0.42
N VAL A 38 -13.60 27.22 -0.34
CA VAL A 38 -13.58 27.14 -1.82
C VAL A 38 -12.67 26.01 -2.27
N VAL A 39 -11.43 25.93 -1.75
CA VAL A 39 -10.49 24.85 -2.08
C VAL A 39 -11.06 23.49 -1.66
N LEU A 40 -11.68 23.39 -0.48
CA LEU A 40 -12.30 22.16 -0.01
C LEU A 40 -13.44 21.71 -0.92
N VAL A 41 -14.38 22.61 -1.25
CA VAL A 41 -15.52 22.31 -2.12
C VAL A 41 -15.04 21.95 -3.53
N LEU A 42 -14.08 22.68 -4.10
CA LEU A 42 -13.51 22.37 -5.41
C LEU A 42 -12.82 21.00 -5.39
N SER A 43 -12.05 20.69 -4.35
CA SER A 43 -11.41 19.37 -4.19
C SER A 43 -12.44 18.25 -4.05
N ALA A 44 -13.52 18.48 -3.29
CA ALA A 44 -14.60 17.52 -3.13
C ALA A 44 -15.34 17.28 -4.45
N VAL A 45 -15.69 18.34 -5.18
CA VAL A 45 -16.32 18.24 -6.50
C VAL A 45 -15.41 17.49 -7.48
N PHE A 46 -14.11 17.82 -7.48
CA PHE A 46 -13.12 17.15 -8.32
C PHE A 46 -13.06 15.64 -8.02
N LEU A 47 -12.98 15.25 -6.74
CA LEU A 47 -12.99 13.84 -6.34
C LEU A 47 -14.32 13.13 -6.70
N ILE A 48 -15.45 13.80 -6.53
CA ILE A 48 -16.76 13.24 -6.90
C ILE A 48 -16.82 12.98 -8.40
N VAL A 49 -16.40 13.94 -9.22
CA VAL A 49 -16.48 13.85 -10.68
C VAL A 49 -15.48 12.83 -11.22
N LEU A 50 -14.24 12.80 -10.72
CA LEU A 50 -13.19 11.94 -11.27
C LEU A 50 -13.12 10.55 -10.65
N VAL A 51 -13.63 10.35 -9.45
CA VAL A 51 -13.55 9.06 -8.74
C VAL A 51 -14.93 8.49 -8.49
N ALA A 52 -15.79 9.22 -7.76
CA ALA A 52 -17.07 8.66 -7.34
C ALA A 52 -18.02 8.40 -8.53
N TYR A 53 -18.07 9.30 -9.50
CA TYR A 53 -18.92 9.18 -10.68
C TYR A 53 -18.55 7.98 -11.57
N PRO A 54 -17.29 7.78 -12.02
CA PRO A 54 -16.95 6.58 -12.79
C PRO A 54 -17.11 5.28 -11.99
N MET A 55 -16.85 5.29 -10.68
CA MET A 55 -17.13 4.13 -9.83
C MET A 55 -18.63 3.80 -9.78
N PHE A 56 -19.48 4.82 -9.64
CA PHE A 56 -20.93 4.65 -9.70
C PHE A 56 -21.38 4.13 -11.06
N LEU A 57 -20.82 4.63 -12.16
CA LEU A 57 -21.12 4.13 -13.50
C LEU A 57 -20.71 2.67 -13.66
N LEU A 58 -19.53 2.28 -13.19
CA LEU A 58 -19.07 0.89 -13.24
C LEU A 58 -20.00 -0.04 -12.45
N PHE A 59 -20.41 0.38 -11.25
CA PHE A 59 -21.38 -0.37 -10.44
C PHE A 59 -22.75 -0.45 -11.11
N LYS A 60 -23.22 0.66 -11.70
CA LYS A 60 -24.48 0.69 -12.44
C LYS A 60 -24.42 -0.28 -13.62
N PHE A 61 -23.38 -0.19 -14.45
CA PHE A 61 -23.24 -1.05 -15.63
C PHE A 61 -22.99 -2.52 -15.29
N SER A 62 -22.42 -2.85 -14.12
CA SER A 62 -22.31 -4.25 -13.70
C SER A 62 -23.67 -4.88 -13.40
N MET A 63 -24.69 -4.09 -13.05
CA MET A 63 -26.05 -4.57 -12.78
C MET A 63 -27.02 -4.40 -13.97
N LEU A 64 -26.52 -4.00 -15.14
CA LEU A 64 -27.35 -3.77 -16.33
C LEU A 64 -26.93 -4.68 -17.48
N THR A 65 -27.90 -5.11 -18.29
CA THR A 65 -27.65 -5.72 -19.59
C THR A 65 -27.16 -4.66 -20.58
N LYS A 66 -26.65 -5.07 -21.74
CA LYS A 66 -26.34 -4.15 -22.84
C LYS A 66 -27.56 -3.34 -23.32
N ALA A 67 -28.77 -3.84 -23.07
CA ALA A 67 -30.02 -3.17 -23.37
C ALA A 67 -30.51 -2.22 -22.25
N GLY A 68 -29.81 -2.17 -21.10
CA GLY A 68 -30.16 -1.30 -19.98
C GLY A 68 -31.17 -1.89 -18.99
N GLU A 69 -31.43 -3.19 -19.05
CA GLU A 69 -32.31 -3.89 -18.11
C GLU A 69 -31.53 -4.37 -16.87
N PHE A 70 -32.16 -4.33 -15.70
CA PHE A 70 -31.54 -4.82 -14.47
C PHE A 70 -31.27 -6.33 -14.55
N THR A 71 -30.05 -6.75 -14.23
CA THR A 71 -29.64 -8.15 -14.24
C THR A 71 -28.54 -8.45 -13.22
N LEU A 72 -28.55 -9.67 -12.70
CA LEU A 72 -27.42 -10.25 -11.95
C LEU A 72 -26.63 -11.26 -12.79
N GLY A 73 -27.03 -11.49 -14.05
CA GLY A 73 -26.39 -12.45 -14.95
C GLY A 73 -24.91 -12.13 -15.22
N ASN A 74 -24.53 -10.85 -15.21
CA ASN A 74 -23.13 -10.43 -15.35
C ASN A 74 -22.23 -11.00 -14.24
N TYR A 75 -22.76 -11.15 -13.01
CA TYR A 75 -22.00 -11.72 -11.90
C TYR A 75 -21.87 -13.24 -12.04
N ILE A 76 -22.96 -13.92 -12.42
CA ILE A 76 -22.94 -15.37 -12.70
C ILE A 76 -21.91 -15.65 -13.80
N GLU A 77 -21.98 -14.93 -14.92
CA GLU A 77 -21.02 -15.05 -16.01
C GLU A 77 -19.58 -14.81 -15.53
N ALA A 78 -19.37 -13.78 -14.68
CA ALA A 78 -18.06 -13.47 -14.14
C ALA A 78 -17.50 -14.63 -13.27
N PHE A 79 -18.33 -15.22 -12.40
CA PHE A 79 -17.94 -16.35 -11.55
C PHE A 79 -17.72 -17.65 -12.33
N ASP A 80 -18.46 -17.86 -13.42
CA ASP A 80 -18.28 -19.00 -14.31
C ASP A 80 -17.05 -18.88 -15.22
N ARG A 81 -16.39 -17.71 -15.28
CA ARG A 81 -15.17 -17.56 -16.09
C ARG A 81 -14.05 -18.42 -15.52
N PRO A 82 -13.48 -19.36 -16.31
CA PRO A 82 -12.42 -20.25 -15.84
C PRO A 82 -11.13 -19.51 -15.44
N GLY A 83 -10.94 -18.27 -15.91
CA GLY A 83 -9.82 -17.42 -15.53
C GLY A 83 -9.95 -16.73 -14.17
N LEU A 84 -11.16 -16.55 -13.64
CA LEU A 84 -11.39 -15.74 -12.43
C LEU A 84 -10.68 -16.35 -11.21
N PHE A 85 -10.97 -17.61 -10.92
CA PHE A 85 -10.39 -18.30 -9.75
C PHE A 85 -8.87 -18.44 -9.85
N ARG A 86 -8.34 -18.58 -11.07
CA ARG A 86 -6.89 -18.62 -11.29
C ARG A 86 -6.25 -17.25 -10.99
N ALA A 87 -6.85 -16.17 -11.46
CA ALA A 87 -6.39 -14.81 -11.17
C ALA A 87 -6.48 -14.51 -9.67
N LEU A 88 -7.60 -14.84 -9.02
CA LEU A 88 -7.78 -14.68 -7.57
C LEU A 88 -6.71 -15.45 -6.78
N LYS A 89 -6.49 -16.73 -7.10
CA LYS A 89 -5.45 -17.54 -6.46
C LYS A 89 -4.06 -16.91 -6.65
N ASN A 90 -3.74 -16.46 -7.85
CA ASN A 90 -2.46 -15.80 -8.11
C ASN A 90 -2.31 -14.53 -7.28
N SER A 91 -3.33 -13.67 -7.24
CA SER A 91 -3.32 -12.46 -6.41
C SER A 91 -3.17 -12.76 -4.92
N LEU A 92 -3.85 -13.78 -4.40
CA LEU A 92 -3.73 -14.19 -3.00
C LEU A 92 -2.32 -14.70 -2.67
N ILE A 93 -1.71 -15.51 -3.55
CA ILE A 93 -0.33 -15.95 -3.38
C ILE A 93 0.59 -14.72 -3.31
N LEU A 94 0.48 -13.79 -4.26
CA LEU A 94 1.29 -12.58 -4.26
C LEU A 94 1.07 -11.72 -3.00
N ALA A 95 -0.19 -11.56 -2.57
CA ALA A 95 -0.56 -10.78 -1.40
C ALA A 95 0.01 -11.33 -0.08
N VAL A 96 0.30 -12.62 -0.01
CA VAL A 96 0.94 -13.25 1.17
C VAL A 96 2.46 -13.21 1.04
N PHE A 97 3.01 -13.74 -0.04
CA PHE A 97 4.45 -13.97 -0.13
C PHE A 97 5.26 -12.70 -0.38
N VAL A 98 4.71 -11.72 -1.14
CA VAL A 98 5.45 -10.49 -1.45
C VAL A 98 5.65 -9.64 -0.20
N PRO A 99 4.63 -9.30 0.61
CA PRO A 99 4.86 -8.50 1.83
C PRO A 99 5.75 -9.21 2.84
N VAL A 100 5.59 -10.53 3.02
CA VAL A 100 6.46 -11.32 3.91
C VAL A 100 7.91 -11.26 3.45
N GLY A 101 8.18 -11.45 2.16
CA GLY A 101 9.52 -11.33 1.60
C GLY A 101 10.09 -9.90 1.69
N CYS A 102 9.26 -8.88 1.45
CA CYS A 102 9.65 -7.48 1.63
C CYS A 102 10.03 -7.18 3.08
N MET A 103 9.29 -7.72 4.07
CA MET A 103 9.64 -7.58 5.49
C MET A 103 10.92 -8.33 5.83
N ALA A 104 11.08 -9.55 5.33
CA ALA A 104 12.26 -10.38 5.57
C ALA A 104 13.56 -9.73 5.06
N LEU A 105 13.51 -8.97 3.96
CA LEU A 105 14.66 -8.19 3.45
C LEU A 105 14.74 -6.78 4.04
N GLY A 106 13.61 -6.07 4.07
CA GLY A 106 13.54 -4.65 4.42
C GLY A 106 13.81 -4.39 5.90
N LEU A 107 13.33 -5.24 6.81
CA LEU A 107 13.53 -5.05 8.26
C LEU A 107 15.01 -5.18 8.66
N PRO A 108 15.74 -6.26 8.31
CA PRO A 108 17.16 -6.35 8.61
C PRO A 108 17.98 -5.22 7.98
N MET A 109 17.67 -4.84 6.74
CA MET A 109 18.35 -3.73 6.08
C MET A 109 18.09 -2.39 6.78
N ALA A 110 16.85 -2.13 7.18
CA ALA A 110 16.49 -0.89 7.89
C ALA A 110 17.20 -0.78 9.23
N TRP A 111 17.22 -1.89 9.98
CA TRP A 111 17.94 -1.97 11.23
C TRP A 111 19.45 -1.76 11.03
N ALA A 112 20.06 -2.47 10.07
CA ALA A 112 21.49 -2.35 9.78
C ALA A 112 21.88 -0.90 9.42
N VAL A 113 21.11 -0.26 8.53
CA VAL A 113 21.41 1.09 8.04
C VAL A 113 21.15 2.19 9.08
N SER A 114 20.16 2.00 9.96
CA SER A 114 19.70 3.05 10.90
C SER A 114 20.29 2.90 12.31
N ARG A 115 20.51 1.66 12.77
CA ARG A 115 20.90 1.37 14.16
C ARG A 115 22.31 0.80 14.32
N THR A 116 23.03 0.56 13.23
CA THR A 116 24.42 0.05 13.30
C THR A 116 25.40 0.98 12.58
N ASN A 117 26.70 0.75 12.80
CA ASN A 117 27.79 1.44 12.11
C ASN A 117 28.07 0.81 10.73
N MET A 118 27.03 0.41 10.00
CA MET A 118 27.16 -0.27 8.71
C MET A 118 27.96 0.58 7.70
N PRO A 119 29.05 0.05 7.12
CA PRO A 119 29.77 0.74 6.06
C PRO A 119 28.87 0.89 4.82
N PHE A 120 29.06 1.97 4.06
CA PHE A 120 28.31 2.25 2.82
C PHE A 120 26.78 2.40 2.99
N LYS A 121 26.30 2.73 4.19
CA LYS A 121 24.85 2.91 4.45
C LYS A 121 24.15 3.86 3.48
N LEU A 122 24.84 4.92 3.02
CA LEU A 122 24.32 5.86 2.02
C LEU A 122 24.15 5.20 0.65
N LEU A 123 25.10 4.36 0.23
CA LEU A 123 25.02 3.63 -1.03
C LEU A 123 23.86 2.64 -1.01
N VAL A 124 23.67 1.92 0.10
CA VAL A 124 22.52 1.01 0.27
C VAL A 124 21.20 1.76 0.16
N ARG A 125 21.02 2.86 0.91
CA ARG A 125 19.82 3.71 0.82
C ARG A 125 19.61 4.23 -0.61
N ALA A 126 20.67 4.67 -1.29
CA ALA A 126 20.60 5.19 -2.65
C ALA A 126 20.21 4.11 -3.67
N LEU A 127 20.85 2.94 -3.64
CA LEU A 127 20.53 1.83 -4.55
C LEU A 127 19.12 1.29 -4.35
N SER A 128 18.68 1.15 -3.09
CA SER A 128 17.29 0.77 -2.78
C SER A 128 16.29 1.82 -3.29
N GLY A 129 16.61 3.11 -3.14
CA GLY A 129 15.79 4.20 -3.66
C GLY A 129 15.70 4.17 -5.19
N ILE A 130 16.83 4.02 -5.88
CA ILE A 130 16.89 3.92 -7.34
C ILE A 130 16.06 2.72 -7.82
N ALA A 131 16.20 1.56 -7.19
CA ALA A 131 15.45 0.34 -7.55
C ALA A 131 13.92 0.52 -7.41
N PHE A 132 13.48 1.33 -6.45
CA PHE A 132 12.06 1.63 -6.23
C PHE A 132 11.50 2.69 -7.18
N VAL A 133 12.28 3.73 -7.47
CA VAL A 133 11.86 4.84 -8.35
C VAL A 133 11.77 4.42 -9.81
N ILE A 134 12.59 3.44 -10.23
CA ILE A 134 12.48 2.87 -11.58
C ILE A 134 11.08 2.25 -11.75
N PRO A 135 10.30 2.66 -12.77
CA PRO A 135 8.99 2.08 -13.04
C PRO A 135 9.06 0.54 -13.12
N SER A 136 8.12 -0.13 -12.45
CA SER A 136 8.08 -1.61 -12.34
C SER A 136 8.12 -2.32 -13.69
N PHE A 137 7.55 -1.71 -14.73
CA PHE A 137 7.60 -2.20 -16.11
C PHE A 137 9.04 -2.28 -16.65
N ILE A 138 9.83 -1.22 -16.47
CA ILE A 138 11.24 -1.18 -16.92
C ILE A 138 12.04 -2.24 -16.15
N GLY A 139 11.84 -2.32 -14.83
CA GLY A 139 12.47 -3.34 -13.99
C GLY A 139 12.15 -4.76 -14.46
N SER A 140 10.89 -5.01 -14.84
CA SER A 140 10.45 -6.31 -15.34
C SER A 140 11.13 -6.69 -16.66
N ILE A 141 11.27 -5.74 -17.61
CA ILE A 141 12.00 -5.97 -18.86
C ILE A 141 13.48 -6.31 -18.59
N ALA A 142 14.13 -5.58 -17.68
CA ALA A 142 15.51 -5.87 -17.30
C ALA A 142 15.66 -7.31 -16.77
N TRP A 143 14.75 -7.74 -15.89
CA TRP A 143 14.74 -9.12 -15.39
C TRP A 143 14.42 -10.15 -16.47
N ILE A 144 13.60 -9.82 -17.47
CA ILE A 144 13.36 -10.69 -18.63
C ILE A 144 14.67 -10.88 -19.42
N PHE A 145 15.39 -9.81 -19.73
CA PHE A 145 16.68 -9.92 -20.45
C PHE A 145 17.75 -10.68 -19.67
N LEU A 146 17.67 -10.71 -18.35
CA LEU A 146 18.61 -11.46 -17.50
C LEU A 146 18.19 -12.92 -17.32
N LEU A 147 16.91 -13.17 -16.99
CA LEU A 147 16.44 -14.43 -16.40
C LEU A 147 15.32 -15.13 -17.20
N ALA A 148 14.99 -14.67 -18.40
CA ALA A 148 14.09 -15.43 -19.28
C ALA A 148 14.69 -16.82 -19.58
N PRO A 149 13.88 -17.90 -19.61
CA PRO A 149 14.37 -19.23 -19.97
C PRO A 149 14.98 -19.30 -21.37
N ASN A 150 14.40 -18.58 -22.33
CA ASN A 150 14.75 -18.75 -23.73
C ASN A 150 15.82 -17.76 -24.22
N SER A 151 16.04 -16.65 -23.50
CA SER A 151 16.89 -15.54 -23.97
C SER A 151 17.63 -14.80 -22.85
N GLY A 152 17.49 -15.23 -21.59
CA GLY A 152 18.10 -14.57 -20.44
C GLY A 152 19.62 -14.72 -20.47
N GLN A 153 20.34 -13.62 -20.61
CA GLN A 153 21.81 -13.64 -20.72
C GLN A 153 22.47 -14.21 -19.46
N LEU A 154 22.01 -13.79 -18.29
CA LEU A 154 22.49 -14.31 -17.01
C LEU A 154 22.08 -15.77 -16.80
N ASN A 155 20.86 -16.13 -17.20
CA ASN A 155 20.35 -17.50 -17.11
C ASN A 155 21.21 -18.48 -17.95
N MET A 156 21.52 -18.08 -19.19
CA MET A 156 22.41 -18.84 -20.08
C MET A 156 23.82 -18.93 -19.51
N PHE A 157 24.38 -17.81 -19.03
CA PHE A 157 25.70 -17.80 -18.39
C PHE A 157 25.79 -18.78 -17.22
N LEU A 158 24.79 -18.78 -16.32
CA LEU A 158 24.75 -19.69 -15.18
C LEU A 158 24.59 -21.16 -15.62
N LYS A 159 23.78 -21.43 -16.65
CA LYS A 159 23.69 -22.78 -17.23
C LYS A 159 25.06 -23.28 -17.68
N TYR A 160 25.83 -22.47 -18.41
CA TYR A 160 27.16 -22.85 -18.89
C TYR A 160 28.17 -22.99 -17.74
N LEU A 161 28.17 -22.04 -16.80
CA LEU A 161 29.10 -22.04 -15.66
C LEU A 161 28.94 -23.29 -14.77
N PHE A 162 27.71 -23.74 -14.56
CA PHE A 162 27.39 -24.89 -13.71
C PHE A 162 27.11 -26.18 -14.50
N ALA A 163 27.34 -26.19 -15.81
CA ALA A 163 27.09 -27.33 -16.71
C ALA A 163 25.69 -27.97 -16.52
N LEU A 164 24.65 -27.13 -16.43
CA LEU A 164 23.27 -27.59 -16.21
C LEU A 164 22.61 -28.03 -17.52
N ASP A 165 21.74 -29.05 -17.45
CA ASP A 165 20.97 -29.51 -18.62
C ASP A 165 19.86 -28.52 -19.01
N ASN A 166 19.21 -27.95 -18.00
CA ASN A 166 18.09 -27.03 -18.13
C ASN A 166 18.46 -25.62 -17.64
N MET A 167 17.64 -24.64 -18.01
CA MET A 167 17.81 -23.28 -17.52
C MET A 167 17.48 -23.19 -16.03
N PRO A 168 18.36 -22.61 -15.19
CA PRO A 168 18.18 -22.61 -13.75
C PRO A 168 16.99 -21.77 -13.28
N PHE A 169 16.61 -20.71 -14.01
CA PHE A 169 15.55 -19.81 -13.61
C PHE A 169 14.46 -19.64 -14.68
N ASN A 170 13.24 -19.38 -14.22
CA ASN A 170 12.13 -18.95 -15.07
C ASN A 170 11.43 -17.74 -14.46
N ILE A 171 11.74 -16.56 -15.00
CA ILE A 171 11.19 -15.30 -14.51
C ILE A 171 9.67 -15.14 -14.72
N PHE A 172 9.09 -15.92 -15.65
CA PHE A 172 7.65 -15.93 -15.93
C PHE A 172 6.85 -16.83 -14.97
N SER A 173 7.52 -17.53 -14.06
CA SER A 173 6.88 -18.36 -13.05
C SER A 173 6.36 -17.53 -11.86
N MET A 174 5.48 -18.12 -11.05
CA MET A 174 4.99 -17.48 -9.82
C MET A 174 6.13 -17.09 -8.87
N THR A 175 7.15 -17.94 -8.72
CA THR A 175 8.31 -17.63 -7.88
C THR A 175 9.16 -16.51 -8.46
N GLY A 176 9.30 -16.44 -9.79
CA GLY A 176 9.93 -15.32 -10.48
C GLY A 176 9.20 -13.99 -10.26
N LEU A 177 7.87 -14.00 -10.35
CA LEU A 177 7.04 -12.82 -10.06
C LEU A 177 7.18 -12.38 -8.61
N VAL A 178 7.06 -13.31 -7.65
CA VAL A 178 7.25 -13.00 -6.21
C VAL A 178 8.63 -12.39 -5.97
N PHE A 179 9.68 -12.96 -6.56
CA PHE A 179 11.05 -12.47 -6.42
C PHE A 179 11.22 -11.03 -6.95
N ILE A 180 10.76 -10.74 -8.18
CA ILE A 180 10.87 -9.39 -8.75
C ILE A 180 10.09 -8.38 -7.91
N LEU A 181 8.87 -8.73 -7.48
CA LEU A 181 8.03 -7.84 -6.68
C LEU A 181 8.67 -7.55 -5.32
N ILE A 182 9.28 -8.56 -4.68
CA ILE A 182 10.04 -8.34 -3.44
C ILE A 182 11.18 -7.36 -3.68
N LEU A 183 11.99 -7.58 -4.72
CA LEU A 183 13.11 -6.69 -5.03
C LEU A 183 12.69 -5.26 -5.38
N HIS A 184 11.51 -5.10 -5.98
CA HIS A 184 10.98 -3.78 -6.30
C HIS A 184 10.37 -3.09 -5.07
N TYR A 185 9.66 -3.81 -4.19
CA TYR A 185 8.88 -3.21 -3.10
C TYR A 185 9.53 -3.24 -1.72
N TYR A 186 10.58 -4.05 -1.47
CA TYR A 186 11.29 -4.01 -0.18
C TYR A 186 11.80 -2.60 0.22
N PRO A 187 12.16 -1.67 -0.70
CA PRO A 187 12.60 -0.34 -0.31
C PRO A 187 11.51 0.46 0.41
N LEU A 188 10.23 0.19 0.15
CA LEU A 188 9.13 0.82 0.88
C LEU A 188 9.16 0.43 2.36
N VAL A 189 9.38 -0.86 2.66
CA VAL A 189 9.56 -1.32 4.05
C VAL A 189 10.81 -0.69 4.65
N LEU A 190 11.93 -0.72 3.91
CA LEU A 190 13.19 -0.13 4.34
C LEU A 190 13.01 1.33 4.80
N PHE A 191 12.44 2.19 3.94
CA PHE A 191 12.32 3.61 4.24
C PHE A 191 11.28 3.92 5.32
N THR A 192 10.16 3.20 5.35
CA THR A 192 9.15 3.37 6.40
C THR A 192 9.71 3.00 7.77
N VAL A 193 10.47 1.91 7.84
CA VAL A 193 11.09 1.45 9.09
C VAL A 193 12.26 2.34 9.49
N CYS A 194 13.10 2.79 8.54
CA CYS A 194 14.15 3.78 8.82
C CYS A 194 13.54 5.07 9.41
N ALA A 195 12.49 5.62 8.80
CA ALA A 195 11.82 6.82 9.30
C ALA A 195 11.25 6.61 10.71
N SER A 196 10.81 5.40 11.05
CA SER A 196 10.35 5.09 12.41
C SER A 196 11.51 4.94 13.39
N LEU A 197 12.55 4.18 13.01
CA LEU A 197 13.73 3.93 13.84
C LEU A 197 14.52 5.21 14.11
N ASP A 198 14.71 6.06 13.09
CA ASP A 198 15.48 7.31 13.18
C ASP A 198 14.78 8.36 14.09
N ASN A 199 13.49 8.20 14.37
CA ASN A 199 12.69 9.10 15.22
C ASN A 199 12.49 8.62 16.67
N ILE A 200 12.95 7.41 17.03
CA ILE A 200 12.85 6.91 18.41
C ILE A 200 13.99 7.49 19.25
N ASP A 201 13.65 8.11 20.38
CA ASP A 201 14.62 8.67 21.32
C ASP A 201 15.56 7.57 21.86
N PRO A 202 16.89 7.74 21.77
CA PRO A 202 17.87 6.84 22.37
C PRO A 202 17.62 6.53 23.86
N SER A 203 16.98 7.42 24.61
CA SER A 203 16.69 7.23 26.05
C SER A 203 15.87 5.96 26.32
N TYR A 204 15.01 5.54 25.39
CA TYR A 204 14.22 4.31 25.53
C TYR A 204 15.11 3.06 25.46
N GLU A 205 16.17 3.09 24.66
CA GLU A 205 17.13 1.98 24.60
C GLU A 205 17.99 1.92 25.86
N ASP A 206 18.40 3.08 26.39
CA ASP A 206 19.19 3.15 27.61
C ASP A 206 18.38 2.69 28.83
N ALA A 207 17.10 3.08 28.91
CA ALA A 207 16.19 2.58 29.94
C ALA A 207 16.00 1.05 29.83
N ALA A 208 15.84 0.51 28.62
CA ALA A 208 15.75 -0.93 28.40
C ALA A 208 17.03 -1.66 28.85
N ARG A 209 18.21 -1.12 28.52
CA ARG A 209 19.51 -1.65 28.98
C ARG A 209 19.65 -1.61 30.50
N SER A 210 19.23 -0.52 31.15
CA SER A 210 19.21 -0.42 32.62
C SER A 210 18.28 -1.43 33.30
N LEU A 211 17.20 -1.83 32.63
CA LEU A 211 16.26 -2.88 33.08
C LEU A 211 16.73 -4.30 32.73
N GLY A 212 17.94 -4.47 32.18
CA GLY A 212 18.53 -5.78 31.91
C GLY A 212 18.30 -6.33 30.50
N ALA A 213 17.80 -5.53 29.56
CA ALA A 213 17.75 -5.94 28.16
C ALA A 213 19.18 -6.05 27.58
N SER A 214 19.53 -7.21 27.03
CA SER A 214 20.72 -7.38 26.21
C SER A 214 20.48 -6.92 24.76
N ARG A 215 21.57 -6.64 24.03
CA ARG A 215 21.57 -6.18 22.63
C ARG A 215 20.72 -7.05 21.69
#